data_AF-I4D7J3-F1
#
_entry.id   AF-I4D7J3-F1
#
_cell.length_a   1.000
_cell.length_b   1.000
_cell.length_c   1.000
_cell.angle_alpha   90.00
_cell.angle_beta   90.00
_cell.angle_gamma   90.00
#
_symmetry.space_group_name_H-M   'P 1'
#
loop_
_entity.id
_entity.type
_entity.pdbx_description
1 polymer ?
#
loop_
_entity_poly.entity_id
_entity_poly.type
_entity_poly.pdbx_seq_one_letter_code
_entity_poly.pdbx_strand_id
1 'polypeptide(L)'
;MKKLTSMLLIVLFTFSSALPASATTNDSTISPIINRIAGQDRYDTSSAIAEQGWPNGSPNCILTYGGSYTDSLAAAPLAKKYDAPILLTDSTTLPAATQKALIDLKTKNVTIIGGTGVISASIDSELQSMGITTNRIYGNDKYETAIAVAEQVTSTPSMLFVCPADDFADALSISPIAAIKQDPIILVPQNNIPDSVQNYISANKSIVKTYVIGTLDEIDNNTASQFPDSERISGNDRYSTNIAVNNQFATAFSDKIIAMASGEQFPDALSGSVWAAKMAAPIILINDSPADVTRSYYQNRISKSLNSSSNVSPCVYVFGGTAVIPDSVVTGLGQGNAGVSRLSVVNVSTTMGVAPELPSTVTATMYDGTTKTVNVTWPYIDSSRYQYIGSFCVRGSIAESTTVEPIATVYVQDKTPVSTLTVDQVQQEIVGTWRTSDMKNTLKFDSDGTLEVTDVETGYTNNYKASYSFPNSTIIKISTSSGTEEDNFLLMGNYLEIYNMGIPRTTGDNIIAGDAAYSGFLNHPIGFPPSTDPVNFIFTKID
;
A
#
# COMPACT_ATOMS: atom_id res chain seq x y z
N MET A 1 18.90 -70.84 -51.47
CA MET A 1 19.05 -70.27 -50.10
C MET A 1 19.28 -68.76 -50.20
N LYS A 2 18.89 -68.00 -49.16
CA LYS A 2 19.29 -66.62 -48.80
C LYS A 2 19.97 -65.70 -49.86
N LYS A 3 19.31 -64.55 -50.14
CA LYS A 3 19.88 -63.18 -50.22
C LYS A 3 20.88 -62.86 -51.38
N LEU A 4 21.09 -61.63 -51.84
CA LEU A 4 20.40 -60.33 -51.64
C LEU A 4 20.51 -59.51 -52.93
N THR A 5 19.48 -58.80 -53.36
CA THR A 5 19.59 -57.77 -54.41
C THR A 5 19.99 -56.44 -53.78
N SER A 6 21.18 -55.93 -54.12
CA SER A 6 21.62 -54.59 -53.69
C SER A 6 21.21 -53.57 -54.74
N MET A 7 20.25 -52.70 -54.40
CA MET A 7 19.73 -51.66 -55.28
C MET A 7 20.39 -50.32 -54.92
N LEU A 8 20.96 -49.65 -55.92
CA LEU A 8 21.65 -48.36 -55.77
C LEU A 8 20.63 -47.25 -55.50
N LEU A 9 20.60 -46.71 -54.28
CA LEU A 9 19.73 -45.59 -53.91
C LEU A 9 20.56 -44.31 -53.74
N ILE A 10 20.31 -43.32 -54.60
CA ILE A 10 20.96 -42.02 -54.57
C ILE A 10 20.25 -41.15 -53.51
N VAL A 11 20.95 -40.81 -52.43
CA VAL A 11 20.44 -39.90 -51.39
C VAL A 11 20.61 -38.46 -51.86
N LEU A 12 19.53 -37.88 -52.38
CA LEU A 12 19.50 -36.48 -52.82
C LEU A 12 19.31 -35.56 -51.60
N PHE A 13 20.40 -34.96 -51.12
CA PHE A 13 20.36 -33.99 -50.02
C PHE A 13 19.71 -32.67 -50.48
N THR A 14 18.40 -32.53 -50.27
CA THR A 14 17.68 -31.27 -50.47
C THR A 14 17.98 -30.30 -49.33
N PHE A 15 18.95 -29.41 -49.55
CA PHE A 15 19.22 -28.27 -48.69
C PHE A 15 18.03 -27.30 -48.71
N SER A 16 17.03 -27.56 -47.86
CA SER A 16 15.91 -26.66 -47.65
C SER A 16 16.39 -25.45 -46.84
N SER A 17 16.86 -24.42 -47.54
CA SER A 17 17.25 -23.15 -46.93
C SER A 17 16.01 -22.42 -46.43
N ALA A 18 15.60 -22.74 -45.20
CA ALA A 18 14.62 -21.94 -44.48
C ALA A 18 15.17 -20.53 -44.32
N LEU A 19 14.69 -19.61 -45.15
CA LEU A 19 14.88 -18.19 -44.94
C LEU A 19 14.36 -17.88 -43.51
N PRO A 20 15.13 -17.17 -42.67
CA PRO A 20 14.58 -16.66 -41.43
C PRO A 20 13.45 -15.70 -41.80
N ALA A 21 12.21 -16.16 -41.63
CA ALA A 21 11.05 -15.31 -41.73
C ALA A 21 11.16 -14.31 -40.58
N SER A 22 11.67 -13.11 -40.89
CA SER A 22 11.65 -11.99 -39.96
C SER A 22 10.20 -11.73 -39.58
N ALA A 23 9.80 -12.25 -38.42
CA ALA A 23 8.52 -11.97 -37.82
C ALA A 23 8.53 -10.49 -37.44
N THR A 24 8.12 -9.64 -38.38
CA THR A 24 7.75 -8.26 -38.13
C THR A 24 6.50 -8.31 -37.26
N THR A 25 6.72 -8.45 -35.95
CA THR A 25 5.74 -8.08 -34.94
C THR A 25 5.52 -6.58 -35.09
N ASN A 26 4.63 -6.23 -36.01
CA ASN A 26 4.00 -4.91 -36.09
C ASN A 26 3.03 -4.80 -34.91
N ASP A 27 3.56 -4.97 -33.70
CA ASP A 27 2.94 -4.56 -32.46
C ASP A 27 3.04 -3.03 -32.42
N SER A 28 2.18 -2.42 -33.25
CA SER A 28 1.90 -0.99 -33.23
C SER A 28 1.21 -0.70 -31.91
N THR A 29 2.00 -0.63 -30.85
CA THR A 29 1.62 -0.22 -29.50
C THR A 29 1.16 1.24 -29.57
N ILE A 30 -0.11 1.42 -29.89
CA ILE A 30 -0.77 2.73 -29.94
C ILE A 30 -0.80 3.27 -28.50
N SER A 31 0.22 4.04 -28.15
CA SER A 31 0.28 4.72 -26.86
C SER A 31 -0.87 5.73 -26.70
N PRO A 32 -1.35 5.97 -25.47
CA PRO A 32 -2.31 7.02 -25.21
C PRO A 32 -1.78 8.40 -25.60
N ILE A 33 -2.66 9.25 -26.12
CA ILE A 33 -2.38 10.66 -26.35
C ILE A 33 -2.56 11.39 -25.02
N ILE A 34 -1.45 11.82 -24.43
CA ILE A 34 -1.43 12.59 -23.17
C ILE A 34 -1.62 14.08 -23.50
N ASN A 35 -2.66 14.70 -22.95
CA ASN A 35 -2.97 16.11 -23.08
C ASN A 35 -2.96 16.75 -21.69
N ARG A 36 -1.89 17.48 -21.33
CA ARG A 36 -1.84 18.22 -20.06
C ARG A 36 -2.54 19.57 -20.22
N ILE A 37 -3.42 19.91 -19.28
CA ILE A 37 -4.12 21.19 -19.19
C ILE A 37 -3.76 21.79 -17.83
N ALA A 38 -2.95 22.84 -17.85
CA ALA A 38 -2.32 23.40 -16.66
C ALA A 38 -1.99 24.89 -16.84
N GLY A 39 -1.99 25.61 -15.73
CA GLY A 39 -1.61 27.01 -15.59
C GLY A 39 -0.33 27.23 -14.78
N GLN A 40 -0.07 28.48 -14.37
CA GLN A 40 0.94 28.75 -13.32
C GLN A 40 0.36 28.42 -11.93
N ASP A 41 -0.94 28.62 -11.74
CA ASP A 41 -1.67 28.28 -10.52
C ASP A 41 -3.04 27.62 -10.80
N ARG A 42 -3.87 27.50 -9.76
CA ARG A 42 -5.23 26.94 -9.83
C ARG A 42 -6.21 27.78 -10.65
N TYR A 43 -6.04 29.11 -10.65
CA TYR A 43 -6.91 30.03 -11.38
C TYR A 43 -6.64 29.95 -12.88
N ASP A 44 -5.37 29.98 -13.28
CA ASP A 44 -4.93 29.69 -14.66
C ASP A 44 -5.36 28.26 -15.08
N THR A 45 -5.20 27.26 -14.21
CA THR A 45 -5.58 25.86 -14.55
C THR A 45 -7.08 25.72 -14.76
N SER A 46 -7.92 26.29 -13.88
CA SER A 46 -9.38 26.32 -14.08
C SER A 46 -9.78 27.02 -15.38
N SER A 47 -9.08 28.11 -15.72
CA SER A 47 -9.27 28.86 -16.97
C SER A 47 -8.92 28.03 -18.20
N ALA A 48 -7.78 27.33 -18.19
CA ALA A 48 -7.36 26.45 -19.29
C ALA A 48 -8.31 25.25 -19.48
N ILE A 49 -8.84 24.69 -18.38
CA ILE A 49 -9.86 23.61 -18.42
C ILE A 49 -11.17 24.13 -19.04
N ALA A 50 -11.56 25.36 -18.72
CA ALA A 50 -12.73 26.00 -19.29
C ALA A 50 -12.57 26.31 -20.79
N GLU A 51 -11.44 26.88 -21.21
CA GLU A 51 -11.14 27.15 -22.63
C GLU A 51 -11.11 25.84 -23.44
N GLN A 52 -10.50 24.77 -22.92
CA GLN A 52 -10.43 23.46 -23.58
C GLN A 52 -11.78 22.71 -23.60
N GLY A 53 -12.62 22.87 -22.57
CA GLY A 53 -13.94 22.24 -22.51
C GLY A 53 -15.01 22.97 -23.32
N TRP A 54 -14.87 24.28 -23.51
CA TRP A 54 -15.84 25.15 -24.17
C TRP A 54 -15.18 26.04 -25.24
N PRO A 55 -14.56 25.46 -26.29
CA PRO A 55 -13.81 26.21 -27.31
C PRO A 55 -14.67 27.14 -28.19
N ASN A 56 -16.00 26.99 -28.14
CA ASN A 56 -16.96 27.90 -28.80
C ASN A 56 -17.47 29.02 -27.86
N GLY A 57 -17.03 29.01 -26.61
CA GLY A 57 -17.53 29.81 -25.48
C GLY A 57 -18.60 29.10 -24.65
N SER A 58 -18.93 29.68 -23.49
CA SER A 58 -20.12 29.33 -22.70
C SER A 58 -20.78 30.58 -22.11
N PRO A 59 -22.10 30.79 -22.34
CA PRO A 59 -22.83 31.94 -21.80
C PRO A 59 -23.02 31.86 -20.28
N ASN A 60 -22.87 30.66 -19.70
CA ASN A 60 -23.01 30.40 -18.27
C ASN A 60 -21.65 29.96 -17.70
N CYS A 61 -21.34 30.39 -16.47
CA CYS A 61 -20.19 29.90 -15.72
C CYS A 61 -20.60 29.68 -14.25
N ILE A 62 -20.04 28.65 -13.61
CA ILE A 62 -20.05 28.53 -12.15
C ILE A 62 -18.75 29.14 -11.62
N LEU A 63 -18.84 30.00 -10.60
CA LEU A 63 -17.67 30.59 -9.95
C LEU A 63 -17.61 30.12 -8.50
N THR A 64 -16.48 29.56 -8.09
CA THR A 64 -16.27 29.07 -6.71
C THR A 64 -14.94 29.59 -6.15
N TYR A 65 -14.77 29.51 -4.82
CA TYR A 65 -13.55 29.97 -4.17
C TYR A 65 -12.39 29.00 -4.46
N GLY A 66 -11.25 29.52 -4.88
CA GLY A 66 -10.07 28.72 -5.16
C GLY A 66 -9.27 28.32 -3.91
N GLY A 67 -9.44 29.00 -2.77
CA GLY A 67 -8.64 28.77 -1.56
C GLY A 67 -9.11 27.61 -0.67
N SER A 68 -10.42 27.30 -0.67
CA SER A 68 -11.04 26.24 0.13
C SER A 68 -12.17 25.57 -0.65
N TYR A 69 -12.39 24.28 -0.41
CA TYR A 69 -13.35 23.46 -1.15
C TYR A 69 -14.78 23.47 -0.58
N THR A 70 -14.99 23.93 0.66
CA THR A 70 -16.21 23.71 1.48
C THR A 70 -17.53 23.87 0.74
N ASP A 71 -17.67 24.97 0.01
CA ASP A 71 -18.92 25.39 -0.63
C ASP A 71 -19.05 24.81 -2.05
N SER A 72 -17.94 24.29 -2.59
CA SER A 72 -17.76 23.98 -4.01
C SER A 72 -17.95 22.51 -4.39
N LEU A 73 -17.85 21.58 -3.43
CA LEU A 73 -17.88 20.13 -3.71
C LEU A 73 -19.16 19.65 -4.42
N ALA A 74 -20.29 20.33 -4.19
CA ALA A 74 -21.57 20.03 -4.84
C ALA A 74 -21.75 20.69 -6.22
N ALA A 75 -20.77 21.47 -6.72
CA ALA A 75 -20.95 22.33 -7.90
C ALA A 75 -21.08 21.58 -9.23
N ALA A 76 -20.42 20.41 -9.38
CA ALA A 76 -20.26 19.75 -10.68
C ALA A 76 -21.59 19.39 -11.39
N PRO A 77 -22.64 18.88 -10.71
CA PRO A 77 -23.92 18.59 -11.38
C PRO A 77 -24.66 19.84 -11.85
N LEU A 78 -24.56 20.95 -11.10
CA LEU A 78 -25.16 22.23 -11.50
C LEU A 78 -24.39 22.87 -12.66
N ALA A 79 -23.06 22.80 -12.64
CA ALA A 79 -22.22 23.22 -13.75
C ALA A 79 -22.58 22.44 -15.03
N LYS A 80 -22.73 21.12 -14.93
CA LYS A 80 -23.14 20.26 -16.05
C LYS A 80 -24.56 20.54 -16.54
N LYS A 81 -25.50 20.91 -15.65
CA LYS A 81 -26.87 21.30 -16.01
C LYS A 81 -26.93 22.50 -16.95
N TYR A 82 -26.12 23.52 -16.68
CA TYR A 82 -26.07 24.75 -17.48
C TYR A 82 -25.08 24.68 -18.66
N ASP A 83 -24.48 23.51 -18.90
CA ASP A 83 -23.30 23.30 -19.76
C ASP A 83 -22.24 24.39 -19.56
N ALA A 84 -21.87 24.59 -18.29
CA ALA A 84 -21.00 25.66 -17.80
C ALA A 84 -19.67 25.10 -17.26
N PRO A 85 -18.52 25.77 -17.48
CA PRO A 85 -17.31 25.49 -16.72
C PRO A 85 -17.45 25.92 -15.26
N ILE A 86 -16.63 25.32 -14.40
CA ILE A 86 -16.31 25.85 -13.07
C ILE A 86 -15.01 26.65 -13.22
N LEU A 87 -15.06 27.94 -12.89
CA LEU A 87 -13.89 28.79 -12.71
C LEU A 87 -13.68 29.09 -11.23
N LEU A 88 -12.45 29.49 -10.89
CA LEU A 88 -12.04 29.80 -9.53
C LEU A 88 -11.78 31.31 -9.34
N THR A 89 -12.12 31.84 -8.17
CA THR A 89 -11.79 33.21 -7.72
C THR A 89 -11.08 33.20 -6.38
N ASP A 90 -10.32 34.25 -6.08
CA ASP A 90 -9.96 34.54 -4.69
C ASP A 90 -11.14 35.18 -3.96
N SER A 91 -11.04 35.33 -2.63
CA SER A 91 -12.12 35.80 -1.77
C SER A 91 -12.50 37.26 -2.03
N THR A 92 -11.51 38.11 -2.36
CA THR A 92 -11.68 39.57 -2.50
C THR A 92 -11.26 40.14 -3.85
N THR A 93 -10.63 39.34 -4.71
CA THR A 93 -10.10 39.75 -6.02
C THR A 93 -10.42 38.68 -7.06
N LEU A 94 -11.01 39.07 -8.20
CA LEU A 94 -11.21 38.16 -9.33
C LEU A 94 -9.89 38.03 -10.12
N PRO A 95 -9.23 36.85 -10.17
CA PRO A 95 -7.90 36.72 -10.75
C PRO A 95 -7.88 37.05 -12.25
N ALA A 96 -6.78 37.63 -12.75
CA ALA A 96 -6.69 38.08 -14.15
C ALA A 96 -6.92 36.94 -15.17
N ALA A 97 -6.49 35.71 -14.84
CA ALA A 97 -6.78 34.51 -15.61
C ALA A 97 -8.29 34.25 -15.72
N THR A 98 -9.00 34.30 -14.60
CA THR A 98 -10.46 34.15 -14.50
C THR A 98 -11.19 35.25 -15.26
N GLN A 99 -10.73 36.51 -15.17
CA GLN A 99 -11.29 37.63 -15.94
C GLN A 99 -11.15 37.40 -17.46
N LYS A 100 -9.95 37.00 -17.92
CA LYS A 100 -9.70 36.62 -19.31
C LYS A 100 -10.62 35.49 -19.77
N ALA A 101 -10.71 34.41 -19.00
CA ALA A 101 -11.54 33.25 -19.34
C ALA A 101 -13.02 33.64 -19.51
N LEU A 102 -13.59 34.43 -18.60
CA LEU A 102 -14.97 34.92 -18.70
C LEU A 102 -15.22 35.75 -19.98
N ILE A 103 -14.22 36.53 -20.42
CA ILE A 103 -14.27 37.33 -21.65
C ILE A 103 -14.19 36.43 -22.90
N ASP A 104 -13.22 35.52 -22.96
CA ASP A 104 -12.99 34.65 -24.12
C ASP A 104 -14.11 33.61 -24.29
N LEU A 105 -14.64 33.09 -23.18
CA LEU A 105 -15.85 32.27 -23.14
C LEU A 105 -17.13 33.06 -23.49
N LYS A 106 -17.05 34.39 -23.53
CA LYS A 106 -18.15 35.35 -23.81
C LYS A 106 -19.29 35.24 -22.79
N THR A 107 -18.99 34.85 -21.56
CA THR A 107 -19.94 34.57 -20.48
C THR A 107 -20.90 35.75 -20.22
N LYS A 108 -22.14 35.44 -19.85
CA LYS A 108 -23.24 36.39 -19.64
C LYS A 108 -23.90 36.21 -18.27
N ASN A 109 -23.88 34.98 -17.73
CA ASN A 109 -24.38 34.64 -16.41
C ASN A 109 -23.26 33.95 -15.62
N VAL A 110 -22.99 34.42 -14.40
CA VAL A 110 -22.15 33.71 -13.42
C VAL A 110 -23.01 33.31 -12.23
N THR A 111 -23.04 32.02 -11.94
CA THR A 111 -23.59 31.50 -10.68
C THR A 111 -22.43 31.32 -9.71
N ILE A 112 -22.33 32.23 -8.74
CA ILE A 112 -21.39 32.16 -7.64
C ILE A 112 -21.91 31.13 -6.63
N ILE A 113 -21.08 30.16 -6.23
CA ILE A 113 -21.42 29.24 -5.14
C ILE A 113 -20.55 29.58 -3.93
N GLY A 114 -21.22 29.82 -2.81
CA GLY A 114 -20.63 30.18 -1.53
C GLY A 114 -21.03 31.57 -1.01
N GLY A 115 -20.96 31.74 0.30
CA GLY A 115 -21.42 32.94 1.00
C GLY A 115 -20.53 34.17 0.77
N THR A 116 -21.03 35.36 1.12
CA THR A 116 -20.26 36.62 1.03
C THR A 116 -19.08 36.70 2.00
N GLY A 117 -19.03 35.82 3.01
CA GLY A 117 -17.85 35.62 3.87
C GLY A 117 -16.75 34.75 3.26
N VAL A 118 -17.03 34.05 2.16
CA VAL A 118 -16.07 33.19 1.44
C VAL A 118 -15.66 33.83 0.10
N ILE A 119 -16.64 34.31 -0.67
CA ILE A 119 -16.42 35.09 -1.90
C ILE A 119 -17.14 36.43 -1.70
N SER A 120 -16.42 37.51 -1.47
CA SER A 120 -16.99 38.81 -1.09
C SER A 120 -17.80 39.50 -2.21
N ALA A 121 -18.64 40.46 -1.82
CA ALA A 121 -19.53 41.18 -2.74
C ALA A 121 -18.83 42.15 -3.71
N SER A 122 -17.51 42.39 -3.55
CA SER A 122 -16.72 43.07 -4.60
C SER A 122 -16.66 42.24 -5.88
N ILE A 123 -16.64 40.90 -5.77
CA ILE A 123 -16.63 39.99 -6.92
C ILE A 123 -17.94 40.11 -7.73
N ASP A 124 -19.10 40.18 -7.07
CA ASP A 124 -20.38 40.48 -7.75
C ASP A 124 -20.32 41.81 -8.50
N SER A 125 -19.78 42.84 -7.84
CA SER A 125 -19.68 44.20 -8.39
C SER A 125 -18.73 44.25 -9.61
N GLU A 126 -17.61 43.54 -9.54
CA GLU A 126 -16.62 43.42 -10.61
C GLU A 126 -17.23 42.69 -11.84
N LEU A 127 -17.86 41.54 -11.63
CA LEU A 127 -18.58 40.79 -12.67
C LEU A 127 -19.69 41.62 -13.32
N GLN A 128 -20.49 42.33 -12.53
CA GLN A 128 -21.55 43.21 -13.03
C GLN A 128 -20.97 44.36 -13.86
N SER A 129 -19.79 44.90 -13.49
CA SER A 129 -19.08 45.91 -14.28
C SER A 129 -18.56 45.37 -15.63
N MET A 130 -18.26 44.07 -15.71
CA MET A 130 -17.95 43.36 -16.97
C MET A 130 -19.20 43.08 -17.83
N GLY A 131 -20.39 43.46 -17.38
CA GLY A 131 -21.67 43.18 -18.06
C GLY A 131 -22.14 41.73 -17.90
N ILE A 132 -21.77 41.08 -16.80
CA ILE A 132 -22.16 39.70 -16.46
C ILE A 132 -23.23 39.75 -15.37
N THR A 133 -24.35 39.06 -15.58
CA THR A 133 -25.40 38.87 -14.56
C THR A 133 -24.89 37.91 -13.49
N THR A 134 -24.93 38.29 -12.21
CA THR A 134 -24.61 37.37 -11.11
C THR A 134 -25.86 36.79 -10.46
N ASN A 135 -25.78 35.49 -10.15
CA ASN A 135 -26.66 34.78 -9.24
C ASN A 135 -25.78 34.16 -8.15
N ARG A 136 -26.26 34.02 -6.91
CA ARG A 136 -25.46 33.49 -5.81
C ARG A 136 -26.22 32.43 -5.02
N ILE A 137 -25.63 31.25 -4.88
CA ILE A 137 -26.17 30.09 -4.17
C ILE A 137 -25.31 29.84 -2.94
N TYR A 138 -25.91 29.88 -1.75
CA TYR A 138 -25.24 29.70 -0.47
C TYR A 138 -26.26 29.37 0.63
N GLY A 139 -25.77 28.77 1.71
CA GLY A 139 -26.46 28.69 2.99
C GLY A 139 -25.63 29.31 4.11
N ASN A 140 -26.01 29.06 5.37
CA ASN A 140 -25.25 29.47 6.55
C ASN A 140 -23.96 28.64 6.72
N ASP A 141 -23.93 27.42 6.17
CA ASP A 141 -22.77 26.53 6.17
C ASP A 141 -22.63 25.72 4.85
N LYS A 142 -21.66 24.80 4.82
CA LYS A 142 -21.37 23.91 3.68
C LYS A 142 -22.47 22.88 3.40
N TYR A 143 -23.21 22.43 4.42
CA TYR A 143 -24.32 21.48 4.26
C TYR A 143 -25.53 22.16 3.65
N GLU A 144 -25.92 23.32 4.19
CA GLU A 144 -26.97 24.16 3.61
C GLU A 144 -26.61 24.64 2.21
N THR A 145 -25.34 24.99 1.94
CA THR A 145 -24.88 25.36 0.60
C THR A 145 -24.99 24.19 -0.38
N ALA A 146 -24.64 22.96 0.03
CA ALA A 146 -24.84 21.78 -0.79
C ALA A 146 -26.33 21.51 -1.08
N ILE A 147 -27.23 21.72 -0.11
CA ILE A 147 -28.68 21.63 -0.33
C ILE A 147 -29.19 22.72 -1.29
N ALA A 148 -28.77 23.98 -1.11
CA ALA A 148 -29.14 25.07 -1.99
C ALA A 148 -28.65 24.85 -3.44
N VAL A 149 -27.50 24.19 -3.63
CA VAL A 149 -27.05 23.73 -4.95
C VAL A 149 -27.90 22.56 -5.45
N ALA A 150 -28.21 21.56 -4.61
CA ALA A 150 -29.01 20.38 -4.97
C ALA A 150 -30.41 20.74 -5.48
N GLU A 151 -31.08 21.73 -4.86
CA GLU A 151 -32.35 22.28 -5.33
C GLU A 151 -32.24 22.89 -6.74
N GLN A 152 -31.11 23.50 -7.07
CA GLN A 152 -30.84 24.02 -8.41
C GLN A 152 -30.41 22.94 -9.41
N VAL A 153 -29.91 21.78 -8.97
CA VAL A 153 -29.63 20.61 -9.83
C VAL A 153 -30.94 20.00 -10.33
N THR A 154 -31.83 19.57 -9.45
CA THR A 154 -33.09 18.91 -9.86
C THR A 154 -34.19 19.08 -8.82
N SER A 155 -35.43 19.28 -9.31
CA SER A 155 -36.65 19.32 -8.50
C SER A 155 -37.27 17.93 -8.27
N THR A 156 -36.68 16.88 -8.85
CA THR A 156 -37.11 15.48 -8.71
C THR A 156 -35.87 14.56 -8.73
N PRO A 157 -35.00 14.61 -7.70
CA PRO A 157 -33.83 13.73 -7.62
C PRO A 157 -34.27 12.27 -7.51
N SER A 158 -33.63 11.40 -8.30
CA SER A 158 -33.85 9.95 -8.29
C SER A 158 -32.83 9.22 -7.41
N MET A 159 -31.62 9.78 -7.33
CA MET A 159 -30.48 9.28 -6.57
C MET A 159 -29.90 10.41 -5.70
N LEU A 160 -29.25 10.04 -4.60
CA LEU A 160 -28.33 10.94 -3.88
C LEU A 160 -26.90 10.40 -3.89
N PHE A 161 -25.93 11.30 -3.92
CA PHE A 161 -24.51 11.00 -3.71
C PHE A 161 -24.03 11.69 -2.44
N VAL A 162 -24.03 10.96 -1.33
CA VAL A 162 -23.72 11.48 0.02
C VAL A 162 -22.23 11.34 0.29
N CYS A 163 -21.56 12.44 0.62
CA CYS A 163 -20.11 12.50 0.84
C CYS A 163 -19.77 13.19 2.16
N PRO A 164 -18.61 12.91 2.78
CA PRO A 164 -18.11 13.68 3.91
C PRO A 164 -17.85 15.13 3.48
N ALA A 165 -17.94 16.05 4.44
CA ALA A 165 -17.74 17.48 4.19
C ALA A 165 -16.35 18.01 4.60
N ASP A 166 -15.48 17.15 5.14
CA ASP A 166 -14.17 17.48 5.71
C ASP A 166 -12.98 16.83 4.96
N ASP A 167 -13.27 16.01 3.94
CA ASP A 167 -12.34 15.71 2.83
C ASP A 167 -13.05 16.05 1.50
N PHE A 168 -12.28 16.41 0.49
CA PHE A 168 -12.76 16.70 -0.86
C PHE A 168 -12.76 15.47 -1.78
N ALA A 169 -11.91 14.48 -1.52
CA ALA A 169 -11.53 13.49 -2.53
C ALA A 169 -12.68 12.57 -2.97
N ASP A 170 -13.58 12.22 -2.04
CA ASP A 170 -14.76 11.39 -2.33
C ASP A 170 -15.81 12.15 -3.16
N ALA A 171 -16.11 13.40 -2.77
CA ALA A 171 -17.03 14.26 -3.51
C ALA A 171 -16.52 14.56 -4.92
N LEU A 172 -15.20 14.76 -5.10
CA LEU A 172 -14.60 14.93 -6.43
C LEU A 172 -14.53 13.62 -7.23
N SER A 173 -14.43 12.47 -6.57
CA SER A 173 -14.51 11.15 -7.23
C SER A 173 -15.89 10.86 -7.81
N ILE A 174 -16.96 11.20 -7.09
CA ILE A 174 -18.34 11.01 -7.57
C ILE A 174 -18.85 12.14 -8.46
N SER A 175 -18.21 13.32 -8.43
CA SER A 175 -18.62 14.52 -9.19
C SER A 175 -18.91 14.29 -10.67
N PRO A 176 -18.10 13.56 -11.47
CA PRO A 176 -18.42 13.27 -12.86
C PRO A 176 -19.72 12.45 -13.02
N ILE A 177 -19.98 11.51 -12.11
CA ILE A 177 -21.17 10.66 -12.15
C ILE A 177 -22.42 11.42 -11.72
N ALA A 178 -22.39 12.12 -10.59
CA ALA A 178 -23.50 12.97 -10.15
C ALA A 178 -23.90 13.95 -11.27
N ALA A 179 -22.90 14.54 -11.93
CA ALA A 179 -23.09 15.42 -13.07
C ALA A 179 -23.66 14.74 -14.33
N ILE A 180 -23.18 13.54 -14.69
CA ILE A 180 -23.74 12.74 -15.81
C ILE A 180 -25.17 12.28 -15.52
N LYS A 181 -25.51 11.96 -14.27
CA LYS A 181 -26.85 11.53 -13.85
C LYS A 181 -27.84 12.70 -13.66
N GLN A 182 -27.34 13.92 -13.45
CA GLN A 182 -28.14 15.09 -13.06
C GLN A 182 -28.89 14.89 -11.73
N ASP A 183 -28.25 14.16 -10.82
CA ASP A 183 -28.67 13.91 -9.44
C ASP A 183 -27.63 14.55 -8.48
N PRO A 184 -28.04 15.05 -7.30
CA PRO A 184 -27.21 15.93 -6.48
C PRO A 184 -26.14 15.20 -5.64
N ILE A 185 -25.05 15.93 -5.36
CA ILE A 185 -24.14 15.62 -4.25
C ILE A 185 -24.69 16.28 -2.99
N ILE A 186 -24.70 15.53 -1.89
CA ILE A 186 -25.13 15.97 -0.56
C ILE A 186 -23.93 15.81 0.38
N LEU A 187 -23.68 16.81 1.21
CA LEU A 187 -22.61 16.78 2.20
C LEU A 187 -23.18 16.45 3.59
N VAL A 188 -22.46 15.66 4.38
CA VAL A 188 -22.78 15.35 5.79
C VAL A 188 -21.52 15.36 6.68
N PRO A 189 -21.67 15.61 8.00
CA PRO A 189 -20.67 15.24 9.00
C PRO A 189 -20.72 13.73 9.29
N GLN A 190 -19.76 13.25 10.08
CA GLN A 190 -19.52 11.83 10.34
C GLN A 190 -20.70 11.06 10.96
N ASN A 191 -21.40 11.66 11.93
CA ASN A 191 -22.24 10.93 12.89
C ASN A 191 -23.66 11.52 13.09
N ASN A 192 -24.09 12.44 12.22
CA ASN A 192 -25.47 12.94 12.18
C ASN A 192 -25.85 13.47 10.79
N ILE A 193 -27.15 13.54 10.50
CA ILE A 193 -27.66 14.26 9.33
C ILE A 193 -28.13 15.67 9.76
N PRO A 194 -27.63 16.77 9.17
CA PRO A 194 -28.10 18.13 9.47
C PRO A 194 -29.57 18.34 9.09
N ASP A 195 -30.28 19.19 9.81
CA ASP A 195 -31.71 19.46 9.61
C ASP A 195 -32.04 19.88 8.17
N SER A 196 -31.17 20.65 7.51
CA SER A 196 -31.31 21.03 6.09
C SER A 196 -31.34 19.81 5.16
N VAL A 197 -30.49 18.82 5.42
CA VAL A 197 -30.42 17.56 4.68
C VAL A 197 -31.63 16.67 5.01
N GLN A 198 -32.03 16.56 6.29
CA GLN A 198 -33.23 15.83 6.70
C GLN A 198 -34.50 16.39 6.02
N ASN A 199 -34.61 17.72 5.94
CA ASN A 199 -35.71 18.41 5.26
C ASN A 199 -35.70 18.16 3.75
N TYR A 200 -34.54 18.19 3.09
CA TYR A 200 -34.40 17.91 1.66
C TYR A 200 -34.84 16.47 1.31
N ILE A 201 -34.39 15.46 2.07
CA ILE A 201 -34.84 14.06 1.92
C ILE A 201 -36.35 13.94 2.22
N SER A 202 -36.82 14.71 3.21
CA SER A 202 -38.24 14.69 3.59
C SER A 202 -39.16 15.23 2.49
N ALA A 203 -38.75 16.27 1.77
CA ALA A 203 -39.49 16.82 0.63
C ALA A 203 -39.41 15.91 -0.61
N ASN A 204 -38.24 15.36 -0.94
CA ASN A 204 -37.97 14.70 -2.21
C ASN A 204 -38.28 13.18 -2.19
N LYS A 205 -39.57 12.81 -2.19
CA LYS A 205 -40.03 11.40 -2.21
C LYS A 205 -39.76 10.64 -3.54
N SER A 206 -39.08 11.27 -4.49
CA SER A 206 -38.57 10.64 -5.72
C SER A 206 -37.22 9.93 -5.53
N ILE A 207 -36.52 10.18 -4.42
CA ILE A 207 -35.26 9.54 -4.09
C ILE A 207 -35.52 8.06 -3.77
N VAL A 208 -35.03 7.17 -4.62
CA VAL A 208 -35.18 5.71 -4.49
C VAL A 208 -33.85 4.99 -4.29
N LYS A 209 -32.72 5.69 -4.38
CA LYS A 209 -31.37 5.15 -4.16
C LYS A 209 -30.43 6.18 -3.57
N THR A 210 -29.55 5.76 -2.67
CA THR A 210 -28.48 6.61 -2.15
C THR A 210 -27.14 5.88 -2.23
N TYR A 211 -26.12 6.55 -2.78
CA TYR A 211 -24.74 6.11 -2.67
C TYR A 211 -24.02 6.95 -1.62
N VAL A 212 -23.50 6.29 -0.59
CA VAL A 212 -22.68 6.89 0.46
C VAL A 212 -21.22 6.66 0.07
N ILE A 213 -20.52 7.73 -0.27
CA ILE A 213 -19.13 7.69 -0.69
C ILE A 213 -18.27 7.96 0.54
N GLY A 214 -17.28 7.11 0.78
CA GLY A 214 -16.34 7.22 1.91
C GLY A 214 -16.49 6.15 2.98
N THR A 215 -15.48 6.07 3.85
CA THR A 215 -15.30 5.03 4.86
C THR A 215 -16.28 5.14 6.03
N LEU A 216 -16.25 4.14 6.91
CA LEU A 216 -17.01 4.16 8.17
C LEU A 216 -16.54 5.26 9.13
N ASP A 217 -15.28 5.68 9.03
CA ASP A 217 -14.69 6.73 9.85
C ASP A 217 -15.02 8.13 9.31
N GLU A 218 -15.48 8.24 8.06
CA GLU A 218 -15.89 9.51 7.43
C GLU A 218 -17.41 9.72 7.46
N ILE A 219 -18.20 8.65 7.33
CA ILE A 219 -19.66 8.63 7.53
C ILE A 219 -20.02 7.31 8.20
N ASP A 220 -20.56 7.34 9.41
CA ASP A 220 -20.89 6.13 10.16
C ASP A 220 -22.16 5.42 9.62
N ASN A 221 -22.40 4.18 10.06
CA ASN A 221 -23.55 3.41 9.58
C ASN A 221 -24.90 3.90 10.15
N ASN A 222 -24.91 4.59 11.30
CA ASN A 222 -26.14 5.20 11.82
C ASN A 222 -26.57 6.38 10.94
N THR A 223 -25.62 7.16 10.44
CA THR A 223 -25.84 8.27 9.51
C THR A 223 -26.21 7.76 8.12
N ALA A 224 -25.47 6.78 7.59
CA ALA A 224 -25.75 6.18 6.29
C ALA A 224 -27.16 5.56 6.20
N SER A 225 -27.58 4.79 7.20
CA SER A 225 -28.86 4.05 7.19
C SER A 225 -30.12 4.91 7.31
N GLN A 226 -29.99 6.22 7.55
CA GLN A 226 -31.10 7.17 7.52
C GLN A 226 -31.47 7.62 6.09
N PHE A 227 -30.64 7.33 5.09
CA PHE A 227 -30.89 7.66 3.68
C PHE A 227 -31.67 6.54 2.94
N PRO A 228 -32.53 6.87 1.95
CA PRO A 228 -33.27 5.87 1.17
C PRO A 228 -32.33 4.95 0.35
N ASP A 229 -32.45 3.63 0.56
CA ASP A 229 -31.65 2.56 -0.07
C ASP A 229 -30.14 2.85 -0.12
N SER A 230 -29.57 3.17 1.04
CA SER A 230 -28.15 3.50 1.21
C SER A 230 -27.20 2.34 0.87
N GLU A 231 -26.32 2.54 -0.10
CA GLU A 231 -25.24 1.63 -0.49
C GLU A 231 -23.89 2.35 -0.40
N ARG A 232 -22.89 1.75 0.26
CA ARG A 232 -21.59 2.39 0.47
C ARG A 232 -20.60 2.06 -0.66
N ILE A 233 -19.88 3.08 -1.13
CA ILE A 233 -18.73 2.94 -2.03
C ILE A 233 -17.49 3.53 -1.32
N SER A 234 -16.52 2.67 -1.01
CA SER A 234 -15.33 3.05 -0.24
C SER A 234 -14.16 2.12 -0.57
N GLY A 235 -12.93 2.59 -0.40
CA GLY A 235 -11.71 1.77 -0.39
C GLY A 235 -10.87 2.00 0.87
N ASN A 236 -9.62 1.51 0.87
CA ASN A 236 -8.68 1.67 1.99
C ASN A 236 -8.14 3.11 2.14
N ASP A 237 -8.24 3.89 1.06
CA ASP A 237 -7.79 5.27 0.94
C ASP A 237 -8.58 5.99 -0.17
N ARG A 238 -8.41 7.31 -0.30
CA ARG A 238 -9.09 8.12 -1.33
C ARG A 238 -8.83 7.65 -2.77
N TYR A 239 -7.67 7.03 -3.03
CA TYR A 239 -7.34 6.47 -4.34
C TYR A 239 -8.14 5.20 -4.63
N SER A 240 -8.25 4.31 -3.64
CA SER A 240 -9.11 3.13 -3.70
C SER A 240 -10.60 3.48 -3.78
N THR A 241 -11.08 4.48 -3.02
CA THR A 241 -12.48 4.96 -3.14
C THR A 241 -12.75 5.54 -4.53
N ASN A 242 -11.82 6.34 -5.08
CA ASN A 242 -11.91 6.86 -6.44
C ASN A 242 -12.05 5.73 -7.47
N ILE A 243 -11.25 4.67 -7.38
CA ILE A 243 -11.36 3.53 -8.29
C ILE A 243 -12.61 2.70 -8.04
N ALA A 244 -13.09 2.56 -6.79
CA ALA A 244 -14.35 1.89 -6.47
C ALA A 244 -15.55 2.61 -7.14
N VAL A 245 -15.62 3.94 -7.04
CA VAL A 245 -16.61 4.78 -7.73
C VAL A 245 -16.49 4.62 -9.26
N ASN A 246 -15.28 4.72 -9.79
CA ASN A 246 -15.02 4.60 -11.23
C ASN A 246 -15.32 3.19 -11.81
N ASN A 247 -15.37 2.15 -10.95
CA ASN A 247 -15.80 0.80 -11.31
C ASN A 247 -17.32 0.63 -11.23
N GLN A 248 -17.97 1.06 -10.14
CA GLN A 248 -19.43 0.97 -9.94
C GLN A 248 -20.19 1.58 -11.13
N PHE A 249 -19.70 2.72 -11.63
CA PHE A 249 -20.34 3.46 -12.72
C PHE A 249 -19.60 3.33 -14.06
N ALA A 250 -18.78 2.28 -14.26
CA ALA A 250 -17.97 2.09 -15.46
C ALA A 250 -18.76 2.15 -16.79
N THR A 251 -20.05 1.79 -16.77
CA THR A 251 -20.96 1.84 -17.94
C THR A 251 -21.47 3.25 -18.29
N ALA A 252 -21.27 4.24 -17.41
CA ALA A 252 -21.58 5.64 -17.69
C ALA A 252 -20.45 6.37 -18.44
N PHE A 253 -19.29 5.72 -18.61
CA PHE A 253 -18.09 6.36 -19.13
C PHE A 253 -17.71 5.91 -20.56
N SER A 254 -17.10 6.84 -21.30
CA SER A 254 -16.41 6.62 -22.55
C SER A 254 -15.19 5.72 -22.35
N ASP A 255 -15.11 4.61 -23.07
CA ASP A 255 -13.93 3.74 -23.03
C ASP A 255 -12.65 4.42 -23.53
N LYS A 256 -12.75 5.52 -24.27
CA LYS A 256 -11.63 6.18 -24.98
C LYS A 256 -11.03 7.41 -24.29
N ILE A 257 -11.70 7.95 -23.28
CA ILE A 257 -11.27 9.19 -22.61
C ILE A 257 -11.08 8.91 -21.12
N ILE A 258 -9.95 9.35 -20.59
CA ILE A 258 -9.62 9.33 -19.17
C ILE A 258 -9.30 10.76 -18.75
N ALA A 259 -9.89 11.25 -17.67
CA ALA A 259 -9.44 12.44 -16.97
C ALA A 259 -8.58 12.03 -15.77
N MET A 260 -7.63 12.87 -15.40
CA MET A 260 -6.69 12.66 -14.30
C MET A 260 -6.44 13.97 -13.57
N ALA A 261 -6.46 13.96 -12.23
CA ALA A 261 -6.17 15.12 -11.41
C ALA A 261 -5.50 14.68 -10.09
N SER A 262 -4.88 15.62 -9.37
CA SER A 262 -4.25 15.31 -8.10
C SER A 262 -5.28 14.89 -7.05
N GLY A 263 -5.04 13.80 -6.32
CA GLY A 263 -5.78 13.46 -5.10
C GLY A 263 -5.23 14.16 -3.85
N GLU A 264 -4.12 14.88 -3.97
CA GLU A 264 -3.53 15.68 -2.87
C GLU A 264 -4.03 17.14 -2.88
N GLN A 265 -4.61 17.62 -3.99
CA GLN A 265 -5.14 18.99 -4.11
C GLN A 265 -6.46 19.06 -4.89
N PHE A 266 -7.47 19.70 -4.28
CA PHE A 266 -8.83 19.82 -4.84
C PHE A 266 -9.03 20.68 -6.12
N PRO A 267 -8.33 21.80 -6.39
CA PRO A 267 -8.83 22.82 -7.34
C PRO A 267 -8.91 22.35 -8.80
N ASP A 268 -7.89 21.61 -9.24
CA ASP A 268 -7.76 21.12 -10.61
C ASP A 268 -8.73 19.95 -10.84
N ALA A 269 -8.93 19.12 -9.82
CA ALA A 269 -9.92 18.03 -9.82
C ALA A 269 -11.36 18.56 -9.82
N LEU A 270 -11.66 19.63 -9.07
CA LEU A 270 -12.96 20.30 -9.05
C LEU A 270 -13.32 20.84 -10.44
N SER A 271 -12.44 21.67 -11.03
CA SER A 271 -12.64 22.25 -12.36
C SER A 271 -12.67 21.17 -13.45
N GLY A 272 -11.80 20.16 -13.32
CA GLY A 272 -11.72 19.00 -14.20
C GLY A 272 -12.93 18.07 -14.13
N SER A 273 -13.65 18.01 -13.01
CA SER A 273 -14.78 17.08 -12.83
C SER A 273 -15.97 17.38 -13.76
N VAL A 274 -16.28 18.66 -14.00
CA VAL A 274 -17.33 19.05 -14.96
C VAL A 274 -16.89 18.85 -16.40
N TRP A 275 -15.60 19.04 -16.72
CA TRP A 275 -15.04 18.67 -18.02
C TRP A 275 -15.16 17.14 -18.24
N ALA A 276 -14.82 16.34 -17.23
CA ALA A 276 -14.95 14.89 -17.26
C ALA A 276 -16.42 14.47 -17.47
N ALA A 277 -17.37 15.09 -16.75
CA ALA A 277 -18.80 14.90 -16.96
C ALA A 277 -19.27 15.32 -18.37
N LYS A 278 -18.67 16.35 -18.97
CA LYS A 278 -18.97 16.80 -20.33
C LYS A 278 -18.51 15.78 -21.38
N MET A 279 -17.36 15.15 -21.16
CA MET A 279 -16.75 14.17 -22.07
C MET A 279 -17.09 12.71 -21.74
N ALA A 280 -17.94 12.47 -20.73
CA ALA A 280 -18.20 11.16 -20.13
C ALA A 280 -16.90 10.41 -19.75
N ALA A 281 -15.90 11.11 -19.22
CA ALA A 281 -14.67 10.51 -18.74
C ALA A 281 -14.74 10.21 -17.23
N PRO A 282 -14.12 9.11 -16.74
CA PRO A 282 -13.83 8.97 -15.31
C PRO A 282 -12.74 9.98 -14.94
N ILE A 283 -12.77 10.47 -13.69
CA ILE A 283 -11.63 11.19 -13.11
C ILE A 283 -10.82 10.25 -12.23
N ILE A 284 -9.58 9.99 -12.61
CA ILE A 284 -8.62 9.22 -11.81
C ILE A 284 -7.88 10.21 -10.90
N LEU A 285 -8.02 10.05 -9.59
CA LEU A 285 -7.19 10.77 -8.63
C LEU A 285 -5.81 10.13 -8.54
N ILE A 286 -4.76 10.95 -8.43
CA ILE A 286 -3.36 10.50 -8.47
C ILE A 286 -2.45 11.28 -7.52
N ASN A 287 -1.34 10.66 -7.10
CA ASN A 287 -0.23 11.28 -6.39
C ASN A 287 1.12 10.82 -6.96
N ASP A 288 2.22 11.21 -6.33
CA ASP A 288 3.58 10.89 -6.81
C ASP A 288 3.95 9.40 -6.78
N SER A 289 3.13 8.55 -6.13
CA SER A 289 3.38 7.11 -5.98
C SER A 289 2.07 6.31 -6.09
N PRO A 290 1.47 6.20 -7.30
CA PRO A 290 0.13 5.65 -7.47
C PRO A 290 0.03 4.16 -7.12
N ALA A 291 -0.98 3.81 -6.32
CA ALA A 291 -1.28 2.47 -5.85
C ALA A 291 -1.57 1.46 -6.99
N ASP A 292 -1.45 0.16 -6.67
CA ASP A 292 -1.75 -0.99 -7.53
C ASP A 292 -3.11 -0.85 -8.21
N VAL A 293 -4.12 -0.42 -7.43
CA VAL A 293 -5.53 -0.27 -7.84
C VAL A 293 -5.69 0.84 -8.90
N THR A 294 -5.05 2.00 -8.70
CA THR A 294 -5.09 3.16 -9.61
C THR A 294 -4.38 2.86 -10.92
N ARG A 295 -3.17 2.28 -10.82
CA ARG A 295 -2.36 1.88 -11.98
C ARG A 295 -3.06 0.80 -12.80
N SER A 296 -3.59 -0.24 -12.15
CA SER A 296 -4.28 -1.34 -12.83
C SER A 296 -5.58 -0.88 -13.48
N TYR A 297 -6.35 0.01 -12.85
CA TYR A 297 -7.53 0.61 -13.48
C TYR A 297 -7.15 1.38 -14.75
N TYR A 298 -6.13 2.24 -14.68
CA TYR A 298 -5.61 2.97 -15.85
C TYR A 298 -5.16 2.00 -16.96
N GLN A 299 -4.30 1.03 -16.64
CA GLN A 299 -3.79 0.05 -17.61
C GLN A 299 -4.92 -0.76 -18.28
N ASN A 300 -5.93 -1.19 -17.52
CA ASN A 300 -7.11 -1.88 -18.05
C ASN A 300 -7.97 -0.98 -18.95
N ARG A 301 -8.17 0.29 -18.58
CA ARG A 301 -8.92 1.26 -19.39
C ARG A 301 -8.22 1.57 -20.72
N ILE A 302 -6.90 1.76 -20.70
CA ILE A 302 -6.09 1.91 -21.92
C ILE A 302 -6.21 0.65 -22.79
N SER A 303 -5.99 -0.53 -22.22
CA SER A 303 -6.06 -1.81 -22.93
C SER A 303 -7.43 -2.07 -23.56
N LYS A 304 -8.52 -1.75 -22.86
CA LYS A 304 -9.90 -1.84 -23.38
C LYS A 304 -10.15 -0.86 -24.54
N SER A 305 -9.63 0.36 -24.45
CA SER A 305 -9.72 1.33 -25.55
C SER A 305 -8.97 0.86 -26.80
N LEU A 306 -7.84 0.19 -26.65
CA LEU A 306 -7.00 -0.29 -27.76
C LEU A 306 -7.56 -1.55 -28.43
N ASN A 307 -8.17 -2.44 -27.65
CA ASN A 307 -8.86 -3.62 -28.18
C ASN A 307 -10.23 -3.30 -28.82
N SER A 308 -10.72 -2.06 -28.70
CA SER A 308 -11.93 -1.61 -29.39
C SER A 308 -11.62 -1.36 -30.87
N SER A 309 -12.42 -1.93 -31.78
CA SER A 309 -12.14 -2.06 -33.24
C SER A 309 -12.10 -0.77 -34.07
N SER A 310 -11.77 0.38 -33.47
CA SER A 310 -11.56 1.66 -34.11
C SER A 310 -10.12 2.11 -33.90
N ASN A 311 -9.41 2.47 -34.99
CA ASN A 311 -8.02 2.94 -34.98
C ASN A 311 -7.87 4.35 -34.36
N VAL A 312 -8.24 4.52 -33.09
CA VAL A 312 -8.24 5.78 -32.36
C VAL A 312 -7.61 5.54 -30.99
N SER A 313 -6.45 6.15 -30.74
CA SER A 313 -5.76 6.09 -29.45
C SER A 313 -6.67 6.55 -28.30
N PRO A 314 -6.58 5.95 -27.11
CA PRO A 314 -7.15 6.56 -25.91
C PRO A 314 -6.51 7.93 -25.65
N CYS A 315 -7.32 8.90 -25.22
CA CYS A 315 -6.85 10.22 -24.82
C CYS A 315 -6.90 10.35 -23.30
N VAL A 316 -5.77 10.71 -22.70
CA VAL A 316 -5.64 10.98 -21.27
C VAL A 316 -5.49 12.49 -21.09
N TYR A 317 -6.37 13.08 -20.31
CA TYR A 317 -6.37 14.51 -20.00
C TYR A 317 -5.90 14.71 -18.56
N VAL A 318 -4.77 15.39 -18.39
CA VAL A 318 -4.11 15.59 -17.10
C VAL A 318 -4.33 17.02 -16.64
N PHE A 319 -5.12 17.20 -15.60
CA PHE A 319 -5.42 18.49 -15.00
C PHE A 319 -4.38 18.82 -13.93
N GLY A 320 -3.73 19.98 -14.07
CA GLY A 320 -2.72 20.46 -13.13
C GLY A 320 -1.28 20.37 -13.65
N GLY A 321 -0.43 21.21 -13.07
CA GLY A 321 0.98 21.35 -13.46
C GLY A 321 1.85 20.14 -13.13
N THR A 322 3.06 20.10 -13.69
CA THR A 322 4.06 19.06 -13.42
C THR A 322 4.56 19.06 -11.97
N ALA A 323 4.31 20.13 -11.21
CA ALA A 323 4.58 20.22 -9.77
C ALA A 323 3.54 19.53 -8.87
N VAL A 324 2.38 19.14 -9.41
CA VAL A 324 1.32 18.40 -8.67
C VAL A 324 0.98 17.05 -9.28
N ILE A 325 1.34 16.82 -10.56
CA ILE A 325 1.33 15.51 -11.22
C ILE A 325 2.53 15.47 -12.18
N PRO A 326 3.71 14.98 -11.76
CA PRO A 326 4.90 14.91 -12.62
C PRO A 326 4.70 14.05 -13.88
N ASP A 327 5.35 14.40 -15.00
CA ASP A 327 5.25 13.62 -16.25
C ASP A 327 5.83 12.19 -16.09
N SER A 328 6.79 11.99 -15.19
CA SER A 328 7.30 10.68 -14.78
C SER A 328 6.22 9.77 -14.17
N VAL A 329 5.28 10.34 -13.41
CA VAL A 329 4.14 9.61 -12.84
C VAL A 329 3.18 9.18 -13.95
N VAL A 330 2.78 10.12 -14.82
CA VAL A 330 1.83 9.85 -15.92
C VAL A 330 2.37 8.80 -16.89
N THR A 331 3.64 8.94 -17.29
CA THR A 331 4.31 7.95 -18.17
C THR A 331 4.52 6.62 -17.45
N GLY A 332 4.86 6.64 -16.16
CA GLY A 332 5.08 5.46 -15.32
C GLY A 332 3.82 4.60 -15.12
N LEU A 333 2.61 5.17 -15.18
CA LEU A 333 1.35 4.38 -15.16
C LEU A 333 1.27 3.36 -16.29
N GLY A 334 1.78 3.72 -17.47
CA GLY A 334 1.73 2.87 -18.67
C GLY A 334 2.80 1.77 -18.72
N GLN A 335 3.70 1.70 -17.73
CA GLN A 335 4.87 0.82 -17.76
C GLN A 335 4.76 -0.34 -16.76
N GLY A 336 5.06 -1.55 -17.23
CA GLY A 336 5.21 -2.77 -16.43
C GLY A 336 3.92 -3.27 -15.76
N ASN A 337 4.01 -4.44 -15.11
CA ASN A 337 2.98 -4.86 -14.16
C ASN A 337 2.89 -3.80 -13.07
N ALA A 338 1.69 -3.28 -12.83
CA ALA A 338 1.46 -2.44 -11.68
C ALA A 338 1.48 -3.25 -10.39
N GLY A 339 2.22 -2.75 -9.39
CA GLY A 339 1.90 -3.03 -8.00
C GLY A 339 3.06 -3.37 -7.06
N VAL A 340 2.70 -3.55 -5.79
CA VAL A 340 3.51 -4.18 -4.76
C VAL A 340 3.72 -5.65 -5.15
N SER A 341 4.95 -6.00 -5.51
CA SER A 341 5.30 -7.40 -5.83
C SER A 341 5.43 -8.26 -4.59
N ARG A 342 5.83 -7.69 -3.44
CA ARG A 342 5.95 -8.34 -2.12
C ARG A 342 6.10 -7.30 -1.02
N LEU A 343 5.86 -7.70 0.22
CA LEU A 343 6.11 -6.92 1.44
C LEU A 343 7.21 -7.59 2.28
N SER A 344 7.91 -6.81 3.09
CA SER A 344 8.84 -7.31 4.11
C SER A 344 8.10 -8.15 5.15
N VAL A 345 8.61 -9.34 5.47
CA VAL A 345 8.08 -10.17 6.57
C VAL A 345 8.21 -9.43 7.90
N VAL A 346 7.12 -9.39 8.66
CA VAL A 346 7.10 -8.81 10.02
C VAL A 346 7.13 -9.93 11.04
N ASN A 347 8.08 -9.86 11.98
CA ASN A 347 8.16 -10.74 13.14
C ASN A 347 8.11 -9.88 14.40
N VAL A 348 7.19 -10.17 15.32
CA VAL A 348 6.98 -9.42 16.57
C VAL A 348 6.91 -10.39 17.74
N SER A 349 7.63 -10.11 18.83
CA SER A 349 7.50 -10.86 20.08
C SER A 349 6.66 -10.09 21.09
N THR A 350 5.83 -10.79 21.85
CA THR A 350 5.14 -10.27 23.04
C THR A 350 5.20 -11.29 24.18
N THR A 351 4.93 -10.84 25.41
CA THR A 351 4.81 -11.75 26.56
C THR A 351 3.36 -12.18 26.77
N MET A 352 3.17 -13.34 27.38
CA MET A 352 1.85 -13.91 27.68
C MET A 352 0.94 -12.90 28.40
N GLY A 353 -0.26 -12.69 27.83
CA GLY A 353 -1.24 -11.72 28.32
C GLY A 353 -0.98 -10.26 27.94
N VAL A 354 0.07 -9.95 27.18
CA VAL A 354 0.38 -8.59 26.66
C VAL A 354 0.08 -8.53 25.15
N ALA A 355 -0.67 -7.51 24.74
CA ALA A 355 -0.98 -7.29 23.33
C ALA A 355 0.30 -6.99 22.53
N PRO A 356 0.51 -7.61 21.36
CA PRO A 356 1.69 -7.37 20.54
C PRO A 356 1.61 -6.01 19.83
N GLU A 357 2.64 -5.19 19.96
CA GLU A 357 2.77 -3.93 19.21
C GLU A 357 3.23 -4.24 17.77
N LEU A 358 2.28 -4.20 16.82
CA LEU A 358 2.60 -4.37 15.40
C LEU A 358 3.07 -3.04 14.78
N PRO A 359 4.07 -3.06 13.89
CA PRO A 359 4.62 -1.84 13.30
C PRO A 359 3.60 -1.19 12.36
N SER A 360 3.43 0.13 12.48
CA SER A 360 2.52 0.92 11.64
C SER A 360 2.96 1.04 10.18
N THR A 361 4.17 0.56 9.83
CA THR A 361 4.72 0.58 8.47
C THR A 361 5.49 -0.69 8.13
N VAL A 362 5.54 -1.05 6.84
CA VAL A 362 6.40 -2.10 6.30
C VAL A 362 7.09 -1.64 5.01
N THR A 363 8.07 -2.40 4.51
CA THR A 363 8.70 -2.12 3.21
C THR A 363 8.02 -2.91 2.10
N ALA A 364 7.39 -2.23 1.16
CA ALA A 364 6.96 -2.78 -0.11
C ALA A 364 8.15 -2.87 -1.09
N THR A 365 8.25 -3.97 -1.83
CA THR A 365 9.01 -4.04 -3.09
C THR A 365 8.02 -3.96 -4.24
N MET A 366 8.22 -3.02 -5.17
CA MET A 366 7.36 -2.85 -6.35
C MET A 366 7.80 -3.78 -7.50
N TYR A 367 6.94 -4.04 -8.49
CA TYR A 367 7.29 -4.84 -9.67
C TYR A 367 8.40 -4.23 -10.55
N ASP A 368 8.66 -2.92 -10.45
CA ASP A 368 9.80 -2.26 -11.10
C ASP A 368 11.14 -2.45 -10.34
N GLY A 369 11.11 -3.14 -9.19
CA GLY A 369 12.27 -3.40 -8.33
C GLY A 369 12.58 -2.30 -7.30
N THR A 370 11.86 -1.18 -7.32
CA THR A 370 11.99 -0.13 -6.28
C THR A 370 11.40 -0.59 -4.94
N THR A 371 11.72 0.15 -3.87
CA THR A 371 11.17 -0.09 -2.53
C THR A 371 10.57 1.16 -1.93
N LYS A 372 9.44 1.01 -1.23
CA LYS A 372 8.67 2.09 -0.59
C LYS A 372 8.29 1.67 0.83
N THR A 373 8.41 2.57 1.80
CA THR A 373 7.77 2.37 3.12
C THR A 373 6.28 2.68 3.00
N VAL A 374 5.43 1.72 3.36
CA VAL A 374 3.97 1.81 3.25
C VAL A 374 3.31 1.67 4.63
N ASN A 375 2.22 2.40 4.86
CA ASN A 375 1.46 2.33 6.12
C ASN A 375 0.62 1.04 6.17
N VAL A 376 0.57 0.39 7.33
CA VAL A 376 -0.23 -0.83 7.55
C VAL A 376 -1.35 -0.59 8.55
N THR A 377 -2.57 -0.92 8.15
CA THR A 377 -3.71 -1.07 9.04
C THR A 377 -3.79 -2.52 9.51
N TRP A 378 -3.58 -2.77 10.79
CA TRP A 378 -3.72 -4.10 11.39
C TRP A 378 -5.11 -4.27 12.01
N PRO A 379 -5.77 -5.43 11.87
CA PRO A 379 -7.02 -5.72 12.56
C PRO A 379 -6.77 -5.86 14.07
N TYR A 380 -7.81 -5.58 14.87
CA TYR A 380 -7.78 -5.83 16.31
C TYR A 380 -7.42 -7.29 16.62
N ILE A 381 -6.49 -7.48 17.56
CA ILE A 381 -6.00 -8.79 17.98
C ILE A 381 -6.71 -9.15 19.29
N ASP A 382 -7.61 -10.11 19.22
CA ASP A 382 -8.32 -10.61 20.40
C ASP A 382 -7.35 -11.23 21.42
N SER A 383 -7.59 -10.96 22.71
CA SER A 383 -6.70 -11.39 23.80
C SER A 383 -6.60 -12.91 23.97
N SER A 384 -7.59 -13.66 23.48
CA SER A 384 -7.53 -15.12 23.44
C SER A 384 -6.37 -15.66 22.57
N ARG A 385 -5.82 -14.84 21.66
CA ARG A 385 -4.71 -15.21 20.78
C ARG A 385 -3.34 -15.12 21.45
N TYR A 386 -3.19 -14.28 22.48
CA TYR A 386 -1.91 -14.05 23.19
C TYR A 386 -1.96 -14.40 24.69
N GLN A 387 -2.98 -15.13 25.13
CA GLN A 387 -3.07 -15.71 26.48
C GLN A 387 -2.23 -17.00 26.67
N TYR A 388 -1.68 -17.58 25.59
CA TYR A 388 -0.89 -18.81 25.61
C TYR A 388 0.39 -18.65 24.78
N ILE A 389 1.45 -19.35 25.18
CA ILE A 389 2.73 -19.43 24.45
C ILE A 389 2.53 -20.09 23.08
N GLY A 390 3.21 -19.59 22.06
CA GLY A 390 3.16 -20.10 20.69
C GLY A 390 3.41 -19.00 19.65
N SER A 391 2.94 -19.21 18.41
CA SER A 391 2.99 -18.20 17.37
C SER A 391 1.72 -18.15 16.54
N PHE A 392 1.32 -16.96 16.08
CA PHE A 392 0.17 -16.78 15.19
C PHE A 392 0.40 -15.67 14.16
N CYS A 393 -0.21 -15.82 12.98
CA CYS A 393 -0.17 -14.79 11.96
C CYS A 393 -1.31 -13.78 12.11
N VAL A 394 -0.99 -12.50 11.92
CA VAL A 394 -1.94 -11.41 11.69
C VAL A 394 -1.77 -10.96 10.24
N ARG A 395 -2.88 -10.80 9.52
CA ARG A 395 -2.94 -10.20 8.18
C ARG A 395 -3.44 -8.77 8.35
N GLY A 396 -2.68 -7.79 7.89
CA GLY A 396 -3.11 -6.40 7.80
C GLY A 396 -3.58 -6.06 6.39
N SER A 397 -3.90 -4.78 6.18
CA SER A 397 -4.09 -4.20 4.85
C SER A 397 -3.14 -3.00 4.65
N ILE A 398 -2.85 -2.69 3.39
CA ILE A 398 -2.13 -1.47 2.97
C ILE A 398 -3.02 -0.69 2.00
N ALA A 399 -2.74 0.60 1.82
CA ALA A 399 -3.41 1.42 0.81
C ALA A 399 -2.95 1.04 -0.61
N GLU A 400 -1.66 0.72 -0.76
CA GLU A 400 -1.05 0.51 -2.07
C GLU A 400 -1.55 -0.76 -2.78
N SER A 401 -1.89 -1.84 -2.08
CA SER A 401 -2.26 -3.13 -2.69
C SER A 401 -3.48 -3.79 -2.04
N THR A 402 -4.29 -4.43 -2.88
CA THR A 402 -5.42 -5.29 -2.49
C THR A 402 -5.16 -6.78 -2.78
N THR A 403 -3.99 -7.12 -3.34
CA THR A 403 -3.60 -8.51 -3.68
C THR A 403 -2.42 -9.01 -2.86
N VAL A 404 -1.60 -8.12 -2.30
CA VAL A 404 -0.46 -8.45 -1.43
C VAL A 404 -0.69 -7.88 -0.03
N GLU A 405 -1.08 -8.75 0.89
CA GLU A 405 -1.32 -8.41 2.31
C GLU A 405 -0.03 -8.45 3.14
N PRO A 406 0.20 -7.48 4.06
CA PRO A 406 1.25 -7.61 5.06
C PRO A 406 0.90 -8.71 6.07
N ILE A 407 1.88 -9.59 6.34
CA ILE A 407 1.74 -10.67 7.33
C ILE A 407 2.74 -10.44 8.45
N ALA A 408 2.22 -10.30 9.67
CA ALA A 408 3.00 -10.31 10.91
C ALA A 408 2.90 -11.68 11.58
N THR A 409 4.04 -12.32 11.82
CA THR A 409 4.12 -13.48 12.72
C THR A 409 4.36 -12.95 14.13
N VAL A 410 3.36 -13.11 14.99
CA VAL A 410 3.48 -12.82 16.43
C VAL A 410 3.98 -14.06 17.14
N TYR A 411 5.00 -13.90 17.98
CA TYR A 411 5.52 -14.91 18.91
C TYR A 411 5.12 -14.52 20.34
N VAL A 412 4.40 -15.39 21.02
CA VAL A 412 3.97 -15.21 22.42
C VAL A 412 4.90 -16.01 23.30
N GLN A 413 5.63 -15.32 24.16
CA GLN A 413 6.69 -15.86 25.02
C GLN A 413 6.27 -15.77 26.50
N ASP A 414 6.90 -16.53 27.40
CA ASP A 414 6.56 -16.43 28.83
C ASP A 414 6.98 -15.08 29.45
N LYS A 415 6.28 -14.68 30.51
CA LYS A 415 6.43 -13.37 31.17
C LYS A 415 7.36 -13.46 32.38
N THR A 416 8.61 -13.86 32.16
CA THR A 416 9.62 -13.94 33.22
C THR A 416 10.14 -12.54 33.59
N PRO A 417 10.08 -12.11 34.87
CA PRO A 417 10.57 -10.79 35.28
C PRO A 417 12.10 -10.66 35.20
N VAL A 418 12.58 -9.41 35.14
CA VAL A 418 14.02 -9.10 35.29
C VAL A 418 14.49 -9.47 36.69
N SER A 419 15.40 -10.44 36.78
CA SER A 419 16.12 -10.79 38.01
C SER A 419 17.60 -11.05 37.72
N THR A 420 18.41 -10.00 37.82
CA THR A 420 19.87 -10.07 37.66
C THR A 420 20.47 -10.88 38.81
N LEU A 421 20.85 -12.13 38.54
CA LEU A 421 21.46 -13.00 39.56
C LEU A 421 22.99 -12.86 39.52
N THR A 422 23.54 -12.06 40.43
CA THR A 422 25.00 -11.93 40.60
C THR A 422 25.55 -13.23 41.17
N VAL A 423 26.39 -13.94 40.40
CA VAL A 423 27.01 -15.20 40.84
C VAL A 423 28.30 -14.88 41.61
N ASP A 424 28.19 -14.77 42.93
CA ASP A 424 29.36 -14.70 43.81
C ASP A 424 30.01 -16.09 43.98
N GLN A 425 31.33 -16.12 43.81
CA GLN A 425 32.27 -17.19 44.18
C GLN A 425 31.95 -18.62 43.69
N VAL A 426 32.38 -18.94 42.47
CA VAL A 426 32.73 -20.31 42.10
C VAL A 426 33.98 -20.73 42.87
N GLN A 427 33.85 -21.63 43.84
CA GLN A 427 35.01 -22.37 44.36
C GLN A 427 35.34 -23.51 43.39
N GLN A 428 36.61 -23.59 42.98
CA GLN A 428 37.13 -24.72 42.20
C GLN A 428 37.60 -25.81 43.15
N GLU A 429 37.01 -27.00 43.05
CA GLU A 429 37.52 -28.20 43.72
C GLU A 429 37.92 -29.24 42.66
N ILE A 430 39.16 -29.75 42.76
CA ILE A 430 39.79 -30.56 41.70
C ILE A 430 39.56 -32.04 42.00
N VAL A 431 38.53 -32.63 41.39
CA VAL A 431 38.09 -34.01 41.68
C VAL A 431 38.59 -35.02 40.62
N GLY A 432 39.88 -35.34 40.68
CA GLY A 432 40.47 -36.58 40.13
C GLY A 432 40.67 -36.70 38.61
N THR A 433 41.52 -37.64 38.20
CA THR A 433 41.84 -37.96 36.79
C THR A 433 41.84 -39.48 36.55
N TRP A 434 41.15 -39.95 35.50
CA TRP A 434 41.19 -41.34 35.06
C TRP A 434 41.13 -41.46 33.53
N ARG A 435 41.81 -42.46 32.96
CA ARG A 435 41.62 -43.02 31.61
C ARG A 435 41.92 -44.52 31.62
N THR A 436 41.36 -45.24 30.65
CA THR A 436 41.39 -46.71 30.57
C THR A 436 42.40 -47.24 29.55
N SER A 437 42.79 -48.51 29.67
CA SER A 437 43.78 -49.17 28.79
C SER A 437 43.33 -50.51 28.17
N ASP A 438 42.36 -51.23 28.76
CA ASP A 438 41.92 -52.58 28.32
C ASP A 438 40.41 -52.73 28.07
N MET A 439 39.66 -51.62 28.12
CA MET A 439 38.28 -51.49 27.64
C MET A 439 37.19 -52.35 28.33
N LYS A 440 37.34 -52.79 29.58
CA LYS A 440 36.18 -53.31 30.35
C LYS A 440 36.28 -53.22 31.88
N ASN A 441 35.64 -52.20 32.44
CA ASN A 441 35.11 -52.22 33.81
C ASN A 441 33.77 -51.47 33.84
N THR A 442 32.83 -51.93 34.66
CA THR A 442 31.49 -51.32 34.77
C THR A 442 31.48 -50.34 35.93
N LEU A 443 31.31 -49.05 35.66
CA LEU A 443 31.00 -48.07 36.70
C LEU A 443 29.66 -48.46 37.35
N LYS A 444 29.68 -48.63 38.68
CA LYS A 444 28.49 -48.91 39.46
C LYS A 444 28.39 -47.84 40.54
N PHE A 445 27.34 -47.03 40.46
CA PHE A 445 27.01 -46.03 41.45
C PHE A 445 26.13 -46.66 42.53
N ASP A 446 26.36 -46.28 43.78
CA ASP A 446 25.40 -46.54 44.85
C ASP A 446 24.25 -45.52 44.79
N SER A 447 23.18 -45.77 45.56
CA SER A 447 21.90 -45.04 45.43
C SER A 447 21.93 -43.55 45.82
N ASP A 448 23.06 -43.07 46.34
CA ASP A 448 23.33 -41.65 46.63
C ASP A 448 24.24 -40.98 45.58
N GLY A 449 24.76 -41.73 44.60
CA GLY A 449 25.65 -41.24 43.55
C GLY A 449 27.15 -41.32 43.86
N THR A 450 27.54 -41.89 45.01
CA THR A 450 28.95 -42.03 45.39
C THR A 450 29.68 -43.10 44.54
N LEU A 451 31.00 -42.97 44.40
CA LEU A 451 31.85 -43.84 43.57
C LEU A 451 33.17 -44.19 44.32
N GLU A 452 33.39 -45.48 44.59
CA GLU A 452 34.69 -46.01 45.03
C GLU A 452 35.54 -46.52 43.85
N VAL A 453 36.86 -46.35 43.94
CA VAL A 453 37.85 -46.84 42.95
C VAL A 453 39.13 -47.27 43.68
N THR A 454 39.75 -48.37 43.23
CA THR A 454 41.04 -48.88 43.73
C THR A 454 42.08 -48.88 42.60
N ASP A 455 43.34 -48.53 42.91
CA ASP A 455 44.29 -47.93 41.95
C ASP A 455 45.56 -48.76 41.69
N VAL A 456 46.06 -48.71 40.43
CA VAL A 456 47.46 -48.90 40.03
C VAL A 456 47.75 -48.12 38.71
N GLU A 457 48.62 -47.10 38.80
CA GLU A 457 49.61 -46.57 37.82
C GLU A 457 49.57 -47.02 36.32
N THR A 458 49.75 -46.18 35.27
CA THR A 458 50.20 -44.76 35.15
C THR A 458 49.59 -44.05 33.92
N GLY A 459 49.47 -42.72 33.92
CA GLY A 459 49.46 -41.89 32.68
C GLY A 459 48.51 -40.68 32.67
N TYR A 460 49.04 -39.46 32.51
CA TYR A 460 48.28 -38.21 32.72
C TYR A 460 47.57 -37.63 31.49
N THR A 461 46.40 -37.03 31.70
CA THR A 461 45.82 -35.95 30.88
C THR A 461 44.91 -35.10 31.78
N ASN A 462 45.11 -33.78 31.80
CA ASN A 462 44.29 -32.89 32.63
C ASN A 462 42.98 -32.55 31.89
N ASN A 463 41.85 -32.85 32.52
CA ASN A 463 40.53 -32.34 32.15
C ASN A 463 39.94 -31.59 33.34
N TYR A 464 39.27 -30.47 33.09
CA TYR A 464 38.52 -29.73 34.11
C TYR A 464 37.05 -30.19 34.10
N LYS A 465 36.48 -30.42 35.28
CA LYS A 465 35.05 -30.65 35.48
C LYS A 465 34.42 -29.38 36.04
N ALA A 466 33.34 -28.92 35.43
CA ALA A 466 32.47 -27.89 35.97
C ALA A 466 31.07 -28.47 36.14
N SER A 467 30.51 -28.35 37.35
CA SER A 467 29.18 -28.86 37.68
C SER A 467 28.24 -27.69 37.92
N TYR A 468 27.13 -27.65 37.18
CA TYR A 468 26.10 -26.64 37.31
C TYR A 468 24.81 -27.29 37.84
N SER A 469 24.20 -26.67 38.85
CA SER A 469 22.95 -27.10 39.46
C SER A 469 21.83 -26.18 39.02
N PHE A 470 20.75 -26.74 38.48
CA PHE A 470 19.60 -25.99 37.98
C PHE A 470 18.35 -26.39 38.79
N PRO A 471 17.56 -25.44 39.32
CA PRO A 471 16.51 -25.74 40.30
C PRO A 471 15.24 -26.39 39.71
N ASN A 472 15.14 -26.58 38.39
CA ASN A 472 14.04 -27.24 37.70
C ASN A 472 14.52 -27.83 36.35
N SER A 473 13.74 -28.78 35.79
CA SER A 473 13.92 -29.30 34.43
C SER A 473 14.00 -28.14 33.42
N THR A 474 15.15 -28.00 32.75
CA THR A 474 15.48 -26.85 31.89
C THR A 474 16.09 -27.33 30.58
N ILE A 475 15.67 -26.75 29.45
CA ILE A 475 16.32 -26.99 28.15
C ILE A 475 17.46 -25.97 27.98
N ILE A 476 18.62 -26.40 27.48
CA ILE A 476 19.83 -25.57 27.42
C ILE A 476 20.38 -25.60 25.99
N LYS A 477 20.45 -24.44 25.31
CA LYS A 477 21.18 -24.35 24.04
C LYS A 477 22.65 -24.10 24.33
N ILE A 478 23.52 -24.90 23.73
CA ILE A 478 24.96 -24.64 23.70
C ILE A 478 25.26 -24.00 22.35
N SER A 479 25.61 -22.72 22.37
CA SER A 479 25.94 -21.95 21.16
C SER A 479 27.45 -21.67 21.11
N THR A 480 28.09 -21.98 19.99
CA THR A 480 29.44 -21.48 19.68
C THR A 480 29.34 -20.12 18.99
N SER A 481 30.41 -19.33 19.05
CA SER A 481 30.46 -17.97 18.49
C SER A 481 30.44 -17.89 16.95
N SER A 482 30.37 -19.04 16.24
CA SER A 482 30.33 -19.13 14.78
C SER A 482 28.93 -19.30 14.18
N GLY A 483 27.87 -19.42 14.99
CA GLY A 483 26.49 -19.20 14.54
C GLY A 483 25.86 -20.24 13.59
N THR A 484 26.35 -21.48 13.57
CA THR A 484 25.76 -22.59 12.80
C THR A 484 25.06 -23.60 13.71
N GLU A 485 23.83 -23.98 13.36
CA GLU A 485 23.06 -25.07 14.01
C GLU A 485 23.57 -26.46 13.52
N GLU A 486 23.23 -27.61 14.11
CA GLU A 486 22.26 -27.96 15.16
C GLU A 486 22.89 -28.93 16.19
N ASP A 487 22.41 -28.95 17.43
CA ASP A 487 22.38 -30.15 18.29
C ASP A 487 21.52 -29.90 19.53
N ASN A 488 20.49 -30.73 19.77
CA ASN A 488 19.55 -30.57 20.89
C ASN A 488 19.72 -31.71 21.91
N PHE A 489 20.30 -31.40 23.08
CA PHE A 489 20.50 -32.37 24.16
C PHE A 489 19.28 -32.41 25.11
N LEU A 490 18.72 -33.60 25.34
CA LEU A 490 17.63 -33.83 26.30
C LEU A 490 18.20 -34.32 27.64
N LEU A 491 17.92 -33.58 28.72
CA LEU A 491 18.40 -33.87 30.07
C LEU A 491 17.43 -34.77 30.86
N MET A 492 17.95 -35.68 31.68
CA MET A 492 17.16 -36.51 32.60
C MET A 492 17.64 -36.33 34.05
N GLY A 493 17.30 -35.20 34.68
CA GLY A 493 17.65 -34.87 36.06
C GLY A 493 18.00 -33.40 36.26
N ASN A 494 18.54 -33.07 37.45
CA ASN A 494 18.78 -31.68 37.90
C ASN A 494 20.22 -31.18 37.65
N TYR A 495 21.06 -31.96 36.97
CA TYR A 495 22.49 -31.68 36.80
C TYR A 495 22.92 -31.84 35.33
N LEU A 496 23.73 -30.90 34.85
CA LEU A 496 24.44 -31.01 33.57
C LEU A 496 25.94 -31.19 33.84
N GLU A 497 26.52 -32.27 33.30
CA GLU A 497 27.97 -32.46 33.26
C GLU A 497 28.49 -32.18 31.85
N ILE A 498 29.52 -31.32 31.75
CA ILE A 498 30.17 -30.99 30.48
C ILE A 498 31.61 -31.49 30.54
N TYR A 499 31.99 -32.29 29.54
CA TYR A 499 33.32 -32.84 29.40
C TYR A 499 34.10 -32.12 28.28
N ASN A 500 35.41 -31.98 28.47
CA ASN A 500 36.36 -31.52 27.44
C ASN A 500 36.12 -30.08 26.91
N MET A 501 36.18 -29.08 27.79
CA MET A 501 36.32 -27.67 27.40
C MET A 501 37.66 -27.45 26.66
N GLY A 502 37.63 -27.56 25.34
CA GLY A 502 38.83 -27.54 24.50
C GLY A 502 39.53 -26.18 24.45
N ILE A 503 40.75 -26.10 24.99
CA ILE A 503 41.70 -25.02 24.69
C ILE A 503 42.32 -25.32 23.32
N PRO A 504 42.30 -24.40 22.33
CA PRO A 504 42.96 -24.62 21.06
C PRO A 504 44.47 -24.80 21.23
N ARG A 505 45.03 -25.92 20.75
CA ARG A 505 46.47 -26.06 20.55
C ARG A 505 46.82 -25.70 19.11
N THR A 506 47.54 -24.60 18.92
CA THR A 506 48.38 -24.43 17.72
C THR A 506 49.51 -25.46 17.76
N THR A 507 49.60 -26.31 16.74
CA THR A 507 50.69 -27.28 16.57
C THR A 507 51.91 -26.61 15.92
N GLY A 508 53.08 -26.81 16.52
CA GLY A 508 54.37 -26.48 15.92
C GLY A 508 55.08 -27.74 15.43
N ASP A 509 55.36 -27.78 14.13
CA ASP A 509 56.47 -28.46 13.45
C ASP A 509 56.73 -29.98 13.63
N ASN A 510 56.48 -30.71 12.53
CA ASN A 510 57.33 -31.77 11.91
C ASN A 510 57.63 -33.07 12.73
N ILE A 511 57.69 -34.30 12.21
CA ILE A 511 58.26 -34.82 10.94
C ILE A 511 57.54 -36.14 10.48
N ILE A 512 57.22 -36.21 9.18
CA ILE A 512 57.23 -37.36 8.22
C ILE A 512 57.34 -38.82 8.75
N ALA A 513 56.40 -39.71 8.37
CA ALA A 513 56.65 -40.94 7.54
C ALA A 513 55.45 -41.91 7.38
N GLY A 514 55.05 -42.20 6.13
CA GLY A 514 54.32 -43.42 5.68
C GLY A 514 52.86 -43.65 6.13
N ASP A 515 51.98 -44.29 5.36
CA ASP A 515 52.02 -44.65 3.93
C ASP A 515 50.57 -44.88 3.40
N ALA A 516 50.40 -45.06 2.08
CA ALA A 516 49.15 -45.34 1.33
C ALA A 516 48.10 -44.21 1.17
N ALA A 517 48.05 -43.63 -0.05
CA ALA A 517 46.88 -42.93 -0.62
C ALA A 517 45.85 -43.96 -1.18
N TYR A 518 44.57 -43.66 -1.44
CA TYR A 518 43.88 -42.60 -2.21
C TYR A 518 42.40 -42.53 -1.75
N SER A 519 41.48 -41.61 -2.14
CA SER A 519 41.41 -40.49 -3.10
C SER A 519 40.23 -39.56 -2.74
N GLY A 520 40.32 -38.23 -2.94
CA GLY A 520 39.13 -37.34 -2.89
C GLY A 520 39.37 -35.85 -2.60
N PHE A 521 39.80 -35.06 -3.60
CA PHE A 521 39.96 -33.59 -3.54
C PHE A 521 38.90 -32.89 -4.43
N LEU A 522 38.46 -31.64 -4.24
CA LEU A 522 38.75 -30.56 -3.26
C LEU A 522 37.48 -29.67 -3.15
N ASN A 523 37.31 -28.71 -2.22
CA ASN A 523 37.80 -27.33 -2.36
C ASN A 523 37.54 -26.49 -1.09
N HIS A 524 38.46 -25.57 -0.76
CA HIS A 524 38.32 -24.58 0.33
C HIS A 524 38.43 -23.15 -0.25
N PRO A 525 37.57 -22.20 0.15
CA PRO A 525 37.84 -20.76 0.06
C PRO A 525 38.47 -20.24 1.35
N ILE A 526 39.80 -20.13 1.32
CA ILE A 526 40.64 -19.07 1.91
C ILE A 526 40.03 -18.16 3.00
N GLY A 527 40.58 -18.25 4.23
CA GLY A 527 41.09 -17.09 4.95
C GLY A 527 40.17 -16.31 5.91
N PHE A 528 40.40 -16.49 7.21
CA PHE A 528 40.11 -15.49 8.26
C PHE A 528 41.35 -15.29 9.15
N PRO A 529 41.58 -14.09 9.71
CA PRO A 529 42.71 -13.80 10.59
C PRO A 529 42.52 -14.43 11.99
N PRO A 530 43.59 -14.59 12.79
CA PRO A 530 43.48 -15.18 14.13
C PRO A 530 42.74 -14.24 15.09
N SER A 531 41.59 -14.69 15.62
CA SER A 531 40.99 -14.10 16.81
C SER A 531 41.64 -14.70 18.07
N THR A 532 42.05 -13.82 19.00
CA THR A 532 42.62 -14.21 20.30
C THR A 532 41.56 -14.27 21.41
N ASP A 533 40.29 -14.27 21.05
CA ASP A 533 39.18 -14.24 22.00
C ASP A 533 38.95 -15.61 22.66
N PRO A 534 38.67 -15.66 23.97
CA PRO A 534 38.31 -16.90 24.65
C PRO A 534 36.97 -17.42 24.11
N VAL A 535 36.83 -18.75 24.03
CA VAL A 535 35.56 -19.41 23.70
C VAL A 535 34.62 -19.27 24.90
N ASN A 536 33.90 -18.16 24.94
CA ASN A 536 32.86 -17.90 25.92
C ASN A 536 31.64 -18.77 25.61
N PHE A 537 31.45 -19.82 26.41
CA PHE A 537 30.23 -20.63 26.38
C PHE A 537 29.07 -19.82 26.96
N ILE A 538 28.19 -19.33 26.09
CA ILE A 538 26.97 -18.62 26.50
C ILE A 538 25.89 -19.66 26.79
N PHE A 539 25.65 -19.91 28.08
CA PHE A 539 24.58 -20.79 28.54
C PHE A 539 23.22 -20.09 28.45
N THR A 540 22.58 -20.20 27.29
CA THR A 540 21.22 -19.68 27.10
C THR A 540 20.20 -20.74 27.52
N LYS A 541 19.44 -20.43 28.57
CA LYS A 541 18.21 -21.17 28.92
C LYS A 541 17.23 -21.06 27.76
N ILE A 542 16.74 -22.20 27.28
CA ILE A 542 15.54 -22.28 26.45
C ILE A 542 14.39 -22.69 27.36
N ASP A 543 13.21 -22.14 27.08
CA ASP A 543 11.91 -22.59 27.57
C ASP A 543 11.14 -23.28 26.43
#